data_AF-A0A971WDC5-F1
#
_entry.id   AF-A0A971WDC5-F1
#
_cell.length_a   1.000
_cell.length_b   1.000
_cell.length_c   1.000
_cell.angle_alpha   90.00
_cell.angle_beta   90.00
_cell.angle_gamma   90.00
#
_symmetry.space_group_name_H-M   'P 1'
#
loop_
_entity.id
_entity.type
_entity.pdbx_description
1 polymer ?
#
loop_
_entity_poly.entity_id
_entity_poly.type
_entity_poly.pdbx_seq_one_letter_code
_entity_poly.pdbx_strand_id
1 'polypeptide(L)'
;MGFFKKINKGLKKTRDSMAAAIDLVLRGRTEIDDDFFDELEEILIMGDVGVYTASDITEKLRERVSKDNLRTPEAVRGAIKEIVAEMLEGEQEMDMVTVPSIILVIGVNGVGKTTSIGKMA
;
A
#
# COMPACT_ATOMS: atom_id res chain seq x y z
N MET A 1 -19.39 6.55 14.72
CA MET A 1 -18.01 6.08 14.46
C MET A 1 -17.60 6.63 13.11
N GLY A 2 -16.59 7.52 13.03
CA GLY A 2 -16.24 8.18 11.75
C GLY A 2 -15.67 7.22 10.70
N PHE A 3 -15.81 7.59 9.42
CA PHE A 3 -15.37 6.81 8.25
C PHE A 3 -13.90 6.34 8.36
N PHE A 4 -12.97 7.27 8.64
CA PHE A 4 -11.55 6.95 8.84
C PHE A 4 -11.29 5.96 9.97
N LYS A 5 -12.08 6.00 11.05
CA LYS A 5 -11.95 5.05 12.17
C LYS A 5 -12.35 3.63 11.75
N LYS A 6 -13.30 3.49 10.81
CA LYS A 6 -13.71 2.20 10.24
C LYS A 6 -12.62 1.63 9.33
N ILE A 7 -12.03 2.46 8.47
CA ILE A 7 -10.89 2.08 7.61
C ILE A 7 -9.69 1.64 8.47
N ASN A 8 -9.27 2.48 9.42
CA ASN A 8 -8.13 2.18 10.30
C ASN A 8 -8.34 0.89 11.10
N LYS A 9 -9.58 0.59 11.52
CA LYS A 9 -9.90 -0.68 12.18
C LYS A 9 -9.83 -1.86 11.21
N GLY A 10 -10.34 -1.72 9.99
CA GLY A 10 -10.32 -2.78 8.97
C GLY A 10 -8.90 -3.14 8.52
N LEU A 11 -8.01 -2.15 8.44
CA LEU A 11 -6.61 -2.32 8.02
C LEU A 11 -5.65 -2.68 9.16
N LYS A 12 -6.13 -2.75 10.40
CA LYS A 12 -5.26 -2.93 11.59
C LYS A 12 -4.32 -4.13 11.45
N LYS A 13 -4.84 -5.29 11.04
CA LYS A 13 -4.04 -6.53 10.93
C LYS A 13 -2.91 -6.36 9.91
N THR A 14 -3.22 -5.91 8.70
CA THR A 14 -2.22 -5.67 7.64
C THR A 14 -1.19 -4.65 8.07
N ARG A 15 -1.63 -3.52 8.65
CA ARG A 15 -0.74 -2.46 9.13
C ARG A 15 0.22 -2.97 10.21
N ASP A 16 -0.28 -3.72 11.19
CA ASP A 16 0.53 -4.22 12.30
C ASP A 16 1.57 -5.25 11.79
N SER A 17 1.18 -6.14 10.86
CA SER A 17 2.10 -7.09 10.22
C SER A 17 3.18 -6.41 9.37
N MET A 18 2.80 -5.46 8.51
CA MET A 18 3.74 -4.73 7.65
C MET A 18 4.70 -3.85 8.45
N ALA A 19 4.20 -3.16 9.48
CA ALA A 19 5.06 -2.35 10.35
C ALA A 19 6.10 -3.23 11.07
N ALA A 20 5.69 -4.40 11.58
CA ALA A 20 6.62 -5.32 12.24
C ALA A 20 7.69 -5.86 11.30
N ALA A 21 7.35 -6.17 10.05
CA ALA A 21 8.29 -6.67 9.06
C ALA A 21 9.31 -5.60 8.65
N ILE A 22 8.85 -4.37 8.38
CA ILE A 22 9.73 -3.23 8.06
C ILE A 22 10.63 -2.87 9.25
N ASP A 23 10.09 -2.87 10.47
CA ASP A 23 10.88 -2.62 11.68
C ASP A 23 11.97 -3.69 11.88
N LEU A 24 11.73 -4.94 11.49
CA LEU A 24 12.71 -6.02 11.61
C LEU A 24 13.94 -5.76 10.72
N VAL A 25 13.71 -5.38 9.46
CA VAL A 25 14.78 -5.06 8.50
C VAL A 25 15.56 -3.83 8.95
N LEU A 26 14.87 -2.82 9.51
CA LEU A 26 15.50 -1.59 9.97
C LEU A 26 16.29 -1.72 11.28
N ARG A 27 15.91 -2.64 12.18
CA ARG A 27 16.56 -2.79 13.51
C ARG A 27 17.96 -3.42 13.47
N GLY A 28 18.29 -4.14 12.40
CA GLY A 28 19.56 -4.86 12.27
C GLY A 28 20.67 -4.05 11.59
N ARG A 29 20.36 -2.89 11.00
CA ARG A 29 21.26 -2.21 10.06
C ARG A 29 21.65 -0.81 10.57
N THR A 30 22.94 -0.52 10.48
CA THR A 30 23.50 0.82 10.78
C THR A 30 23.46 1.75 9.58
N GLU A 31 23.32 1.19 8.37
CA GLU A 31 23.30 1.91 7.10
C GLU A 31 22.21 1.31 6.18
N ILE A 32 21.75 2.11 5.22
CA ILE A 32 20.82 1.66 4.19
C ILE A 32 21.65 1.24 2.97
N ASP A 33 21.79 -0.06 2.78
CA ASP A 33 22.62 -0.71 1.75
C ASP A 33 21.75 -1.51 0.75
N ASP A 34 22.36 -2.15 -0.25
CA ASP A 34 21.62 -2.91 -1.26
C ASP A 34 20.84 -4.09 -0.65
N ASP A 35 21.44 -4.78 0.32
CA ASP A 35 20.80 -5.87 1.07
C ASP A 35 19.51 -5.42 1.79
N PHE A 36 19.46 -4.17 2.29
CA PHE A 36 18.23 -3.60 2.85
C PHE A 36 17.09 -3.55 1.82
N PHE A 37 17.38 -3.10 0.59
CA PHE A 37 16.37 -2.96 -0.45
C PHE A 37 15.85 -4.32 -0.90
N ASP A 38 16.72 -5.31 -1.02
CA ASP A 38 16.36 -6.68 -1.41
C ASP A 38 15.45 -7.33 -0.35
N GLU A 39 15.78 -7.21 0.94
CA GLU A 39 14.93 -7.72 2.03
C GLU A 39 13.58 -7.00 2.10
N LEU A 40 13.56 -5.69 1.87
CA LEU A 40 12.33 -4.92 1.84
C LEU A 40 11.42 -5.37 0.69
N GLU A 41 11.98 -5.62 -0.50
CA GLU A 41 11.24 -6.12 -1.65
C GLU A 41 10.59 -7.48 -1.36
N GLU A 42 11.34 -8.40 -0.75
CA GLU A 42 10.82 -9.72 -0.35
C GLU A 42 9.64 -9.58 0.62
N ILE A 43 9.74 -8.69 1.61
CA ILE A 43 8.67 -8.43 2.58
C ILE A 43 7.42 -7.88 1.90
N LEU A 44 7.56 -6.96 0.95
CA LEU A 44 6.44 -6.42 0.20
C LEU A 44 5.75 -7.51 -0.63
N ILE A 45 6.53 -8.40 -1.26
CA ILE A 45 6.01 -9.54 -2.01
C ILE A 45 5.23 -10.49 -1.08
N MET A 46 5.79 -10.85 0.07
CA MET A 46 5.09 -11.65 1.10
C MET A 46 3.85 -10.96 1.68
N GLY A 47 3.80 -9.63 1.57
CA GLY A 47 2.68 -8.78 1.99
C GLY A 47 1.55 -8.64 0.97
N ASP A 48 1.51 -9.48 -0.08
CA ASP A 48 0.54 -9.44 -1.17
C ASP A 48 0.62 -8.17 -2.05
N VAL A 49 1.74 -7.43 -2.05
CA VAL A 49 1.94 -6.24 -2.92
C VAL A 49 2.16 -6.65 -4.39
N GLY A 50 2.73 -7.83 -4.60
CA GLY A 50 3.10 -8.36 -5.92
C GLY A 50 4.47 -7.88 -6.39
N VAL A 51 5.13 -8.70 -7.22
CA VAL A 51 6.54 -8.52 -7.62
C VAL A 51 6.80 -7.18 -8.30
N TYR A 52 6.01 -6.84 -9.33
CA TYR A 52 6.23 -5.59 -10.09
C TYR A 52 6.06 -4.34 -9.24
N THR A 53 5.02 -4.29 -8.40
CA THR A 53 4.74 -3.15 -7.53
C THR A 53 5.78 -3.04 -6.42
N ALA A 54 6.21 -4.18 -5.84
CA ALA A 54 7.26 -4.20 -4.82
C ALA A 54 8.58 -3.66 -5.37
N SER A 55 8.98 -4.11 -6.56
CA SER A 55 10.20 -3.65 -7.26
C SER A 55 10.14 -2.15 -7.60
N ASP A 56 8.99 -1.64 -8.06
CA ASP A 56 8.81 -0.20 -8.33
C ASP A 56 8.91 0.65 -7.03
N ILE A 57 8.37 0.14 -5.92
CA ILE A 57 8.47 0.81 -4.61
C ILE A 57 9.93 0.85 -4.13
N THR A 58 10.65 -0.27 -4.20
CA THR A 58 12.02 -0.36 -3.71
C THR A 58 13.00 0.46 -4.55
N GLU A 59 12.84 0.49 -5.88
CA GLU A 59 13.66 1.32 -6.75
C GLU A 59 13.43 2.82 -6.52
N LYS A 60 12.17 3.27 -6.44
CA LYS A 60 11.85 4.66 -6.08
C LYS A 60 12.40 5.03 -4.71
N LEU A 61 12.38 4.10 -3.75
CA LEU A 61 12.95 4.33 -2.43
C LEU A 61 14.47 4.48 -2.51
N ARG A 62 15.16 3.65 -3.29
CA ARG A 62 16.61 3.74 -3.52
C ARG A 62 16.99 5.11 -4.08
N GLU A 63 16.25 5.59 -5.08
CA GLU A 63 16.43 6.94 -5.64
C GLU A 63 16.22 8.03 -4.59
N ARG A 64 15.12 7.96 -3.81
CA ARG A 64 14.77 8.97 -2.78
C ARG A 64 15.79 9.01 -1.65
N VAL A 65 16.24 7.84 -1.18
CA VAL A 65 17.28 7.71 -0.14
C VAL A 65 18.58 8.36 -0.59
N SER A 66 19.00 8.12 -1.83
CA SER A 66 20.21 8.70 -2.40
C SER A 66 20.08 10.22 -2.59
N LYS A 67 18.97 10.68 -3.18
CA LYS A 67 18.71 12.08 -3.49
C LYS A 67 18.57 12.96 -2.25
N ASP A 68 17.82 12.49 -1.25
CA ASP A 68 17.46 13.26 -0.05
C ASP A 68 18.37 12.93 1.15
N ASN A 69 19.36 12.05 0.96
CA ASN A 69 20.31 11.58 1.97
C ASN A 69 19.60 11.08 3.25
N LEU A 70 18.60 10.22 3.07
CA LEU A 70 17.80 9.66 4.17
C LEU A 70 18.62 8.61 4.92
N ARG A 71 18.88 8.83 6.21
CA ARG A 71 19.77 7.96 7.01
C ARG A 71 19.12 7.34 8.24
N THR A 72 17.88 7.69 8.55
CA THR A 72 17.18 7.16 9.73
C THR A 72 16.05 6.23 9.33
N PRO A 73 15.78 5.17 10.12
CA PRO A 73 14.63 4.29 9.93
C PRO A 73 13.30 5.05 9.77
N GLU A 74 13.11 6.11 10.55
CA GLU A 74 11.91 6.94 10.51
C GLU A 74 11.76 7.69 9.19
N ALA A 75 12.88 8.20 8.64
CA ALA A 75 12.90 8.92 7.38
C ALA A 75 12.61 7.97 6.20
N VAL A 76 13.23 6.79 6.19
CA VAL A 76 12.98 5.74 5.20
C VAL A 76 11.52 5.28 5.24
N ARG A 77 10.97 5.07 6.45
CA ARG A 77 9.56 4.74 6.63
C ARG A 77 8.62 5.85 6.15
N GLY A 78 9.03 7.11 6.30
CA GLY A 78 8.32 8.27 5.75
C GLY A 78 8.28 8.21 4.22
N ALA A 79 9.43 8.02 3.59
CA ALA A 79 9.56 7.92 2.14
C ALA A 79 8.73 6.78 1.54
N ILE A 80 8.71 5.60 2.16
CA ILE A 80 7.85 4.49 1.70
C ILE A 80 6.37 4.90 1.67
N LYS A 81 5.90 5.62 2.70
CA LYS A 81 4.50 6.08 2.75
C LYS A 81 4.19 7.10 1.66
N GLU A 82 5.12 8.02 1.40
CA GLU A 82 4.97 9.02 0.33
C GLU A 82 4.91 8.33 -1.03
N ILE A 83 5.85 7.43 -1.33
CA ILE A 83 5.89 6.68 -2.59
C ILE A 83 4.57 5.92 -2.82
N VAL A 84 4.10 5.18 -1.82
CA VAL A 84 2.83 4.43 -1.94
C VAL A 84 1.63 5.37 -2.07
N ALA A 85 1.63 6.52 -1.40
CA ALA A 85 0.57 7.52 -1.55
C ALA A 85 0.55 8.09 -2.97
N GLU A 86 1.70 8.52 -3.49
CA GLU A 86 1.87 9.02 -4.86
C GLU A 86 1.41 7.98 -5.90
N MET A 87 1.69 6.69 -5.68
CA MET A 87 1.21 5.61 -6.57
C MET A 87 -0.30 5.41 -6.57
N LEU A 88 -0.99 5.83 -5.49
CA LEU A 88 -2.44 5.73 -5.36
C LEU A 88 -3.18 7.01 -5.77
N GLU A 89 -2.45 8.09 -6.08
CA GLU A 89 -3.03 9.33 -6.58
C GLU A 89 -3.58 9.16 -8.01
N GLY A 90 -4.67 9.86 -8.32
CA GLY A 90 -5.32 9.84 -9.63
C GLY A 90 -6.84 9.97 -9.54
N GLU A 91 -7.50 10.10 -10.70
CA GLU A 91 -8.96 10.19 -10.80
C GLU A 91 -9.58 8.80 -10.52
N GLN A 92 -10.05 8.60 -9.29
CA GLN A 92 -10.74 7.38 -8.85
C GLN A 92 -12.26 7.61 -8.71
N GLU A 93 -12.78 8.70 -9.27
CA GLU A 93 -14.20 9.03 -9.18
C GLU A 93 -15.02 8.18 -10.17
N MET A 94 -16.22 7.79 -9.75
CA MET A 94 -17.14 7.04 -10.60
C MET A 94 -18.02 8.02 -11.37
N ASP A 95 -17.69 8.26 -12.63
CA ASP A 95 -18.44 9.16 -13.51
C ASP A 95 -19.82 8.60 -13.85
N MET A 96 -20.84 9.08 -13.14
CA MET A 96 -22.25 8.75 -13.41
C MET A 96 -22.84 9.71 -14.43
N VAL A 97 -22.43 9.55 -15.70
CA VAL A 97 -22.76 10.46 -16.80
C VAL A 97 -24.16 10.30 -17.41
N THR A 98 -24.93 9.27 -17.04
CA THR A 98 -26.27 9.00 -17.60
C THR A 98 -27.38 8.92 -16.55
N VAL A 99 -28.62 9.17 -16.96
CA VAL A 99 -29.81 8.98 -16.11
C VAL A 99 -30.80 8.05 -16.81
N PRO A 100 -31.04 6.83 -16.28
CA PRO A 100 -30.34 6.22 -15.15
C PRO A 100 -28.89 5.86 -15.50
N SER A 101 -28.01 5.82 -14.49
CA SER A 101 -26.69 5.20 -14.61
C SER A 101 -26.82 3.70 -14.37
N ILE A 102 -26.21 2.89 -15.23
CA ILE A 102 -26.27 1.42 -15.16
C ILE A 102 -24.93 0.89 -14.66
N ILE A 103 -24.93 0.20 -13.52
CA ILE A 103 -23.74 -0.41 -12.91
C ILE A 103 -23.84 -1.93 -13.07
N LEU A 104 -22.96 -2.51 -13.89
CA LEU A 104 -22.84 -3.97 -14.05
C LEU A 104 -21.77 -4.52 -13.10
N VAL A 105 -22.17 -5.33 -12.12
CA VAL A 105 -21.26 -5.94 -11.15
C VAL A 105 -20.91 -7.38 -11.55
N ILE A 106 -19.64 -7.65 -11.82
CA ILE A 106 -19.11 -8.96 -12.24
C ILE A 106 -18.13 -9.56 -11.22
N GLY A 107 -17.92 -10.88 -11.26
CA GLY A 107 -16.95 -11.59 -10.40
C GLY A 107 -17.36 -13.04 -10.11
N VAL A 108 -16.46 -13.84 -9.53
CA VAL A 108 -16.70 -15.26 -9.21
C VAL A 108 -17.66 -15.45 -8.03
N ASN A 109 -18.14 -16.67 -7.78
CA ASN A 109 -19.02 -16.96 -6.65
C ASN A 109 -18.28 -16.79 -5.31
N GLY A 110 -18.96 -16.26 -4.29
CA GLY A 110 -18.41 -16.11 -2.93
C GLY A 110 -17.66 -14.80 -2.62
N VAL A 111 -17.31 -13.97 -3.61
CA VAL A 111 -16.57 -12.70 -3.39
C VAL A 111 -17.41 -11.53 -2.86
N GLY A 112 -18.68 -11.77 -2.52
CA GLY A 112 -19.55 -10.75 -1.92
C GLY A 112 -20.22 -9.78 -2.90
N LYS A 113 -20.44 -10.18 -4.16
CA LYS A 113 -21.15 -9.36 -5.18
C LYS A 113 -22.49 -8.81 -4.67
N THR A 114 -23.41 -9.68 -4.24
CA THR A 114 -24.75 -9.29 -3.76
C THR A 114 -24.68 -8.41 -2.51
N THR A 115 -23.77 -8.71 -1.58
CA THR A 115 -23.54 -7.90 -0.37
C THR A 115 -23.04 -6.50 -0.71
N SER A 116 -22.23 -6.36 -1.77
CA SER A 116 -21.71 -5.06 -2.22
C SER A 116 -22.80 -4.24 -2.90
N ILE A 117 -23.63 -4.85 -3.74
CA ILE A 117 -24.81 -4.20 -4.34
C ILE A 117 -25.73 -3.65 -3.24
N GLY A 118 -26.04 -4.44 -2.22
CA GLY A 118 -26.89 -3.99 -1.10
C GLY A 118 -26.27 -2.92 -0.20
N LYS A 119 -24.95 -2.67 -0.29
CA LYS A 119 -24.28 -1.53 0.40
C LYS A 119 -24.24 -0.26 -0.45
N MET A 120 -24.36 -0.40 -1.77
CA MET A 120 -24.37 0.71 -2.73
C MET A 120 -25.76 1.30 -2.94
N ALA A 121 -26.81 0.49 -2.79
CA ALA A 121 -28.22 0.91 -2.81
C ALA A 121 -28.63 1.60 -1.51
#